data_AF-A0A931Q3Q7-F1
#
_entry.id   AF-A0A931Q3Q7-F1
#
_cell.length_a   1.000
_cell.length_b   1.000
_cell.length_c   1.000
_cell.angle_alpha   90.00
_cell.angle_beta   90.00
_cell.angle_gamma   90.00
#
_symmetry.space_group_name_H-M   'P 1'
#
loop_
_entity.id
_entity.type
_entity.pdbx_description
1 polymer ?
#
loop_
_entity_poly.entity_id
_entity_poly.type
_entity_poly.pdbx_seq_one_letter_code
_entity_poly.pdbx_strand_id
1 'polypeptide(L)'
;MRTGENRQVKIEKLVAKGKGLARLEDKIVFVPYVIPEETAEIKITGIKKDYLLANKVAILDPSSFRVTPLCPVFEQCGGCQWQMIDYPNQMSLKVDLLKESLHRIGKIDPEILFPVPSPHPFHYRQRVRFQTSYQSGKMIIGFFRPESKEIVPVQHCFIINPLLNSLLEKVSLHLNDSPDLFQTLKEMSFSLADPSDEILIEMKMKEFPKNEAIMKGFLDLPFKIRGVVITREDNNQKVFGESRFFHLLKNPLNSQEIFKIRNSAGVFSQVNREVNLKLMETLFSWAQFSGKERALELHSGQGNFTLLLAKSSHHLTAVEENPLAIEDLKYNLQINQISNCSVRKEKSQAVLKRWDKIKFPLDILILDPPREGIDGSTIDSILRIGPGRMYYISCDPATLARDLKVLSKSYSVGRVAPFDMFPQTAHIETLTELRLKA
;
A
#
# COMPACT_ATOMS: atom_id res chain seq x y z
N MET A 1 20.55 1.96 -33.39
CA MET A 1 19.69 2.66 -32.40
C MET A 1 20.52 3.63 -31.58
N ARG A 2 20.06 4.88 -31.43
CA ARG A 2 20.71 5.91 -30.60
C ARG A 2 19.72 6.58 -29.64
N THR A 3 20.21 7.17 -28.56
CA THR A 3 19.37 8.01 -27.68
C THR A 3 18.87 9.25 -28.44
N GLY A 4 17.67 9.70 -28.11
CA GLY A 4 17.00 10.83 -28.76
C GLY A 4 16.27 10.49 -30.07
N GLU A 5 16.38 9.25 -30.53
CA GLU A 5 15.78 8.76 -31.77
C GLU A 5 14.29 8.41 -31.58
N ASN A 6 13.45 8.81 -32.54
CA ASN A 6 12.03 8.45 -32.58
C ASN A 6 11.82 7.13 -33.33
N ARG A 7 10.89 6.32 -32.83
CA ARG A 7 10.50 5.02 -33.38
C ARG A 7 9.01 4.78 -33.20
N GLN A 8 8.41 4.05 -34.13
CA GLN A 8 7.05 3.54 -33.99
C GLN A 8 7.11 2.12 -33.44
N VAL A 9 6.30 1.84 -32.43
CA VAL A 9 6.20 0.50 -31.83
C VAL A 9 4.75 0.14 -31.57
N LYS A 10 4.43 -1.15 -31.67
CA LYS A 10 3.17 -1.72 -31.18
C LYS A 10 3.37 -2.20 -29.75
N ILE A 11 2.47 -1.81 -28.86
CA ILE A 11 2.55 -2.20 -27.45
C ILE A 11 1.93 -3.59 -27.28
N GLU A 12 2.73 -4.52 -26.76
CA GLU A 12 2.33 -5.92 -26.60
C GLU A 12 1.51 -6.12 -25.32
N LYS A 13 2.01 -5.58 -24.20
CA LYS A 13 1.41 -5.78 -22.88
C LYS A 13 1.91 -4.75 -21.86
N LEU A 14 1.28 -4.72 -20.69
CA LEU A 14 1.81 -4.00 -19.53
C LEU A 14 2.75 -4.91 -18.72
N VAL A 15 3.68 -4.30 -18.01
CA VAL A 15 4.59 -4.96 -17.07
C VAL A 15 4.63 -4.21 -15.73
N ALA A 16 5.44 -4.72 -14.79
CA ALA A 16 5.65 -4.12 -13.48
C ALA A 16 5.88 -2.59 -13.53
N LYS A 17 5.39 -1.90 -12.50
CA LYS A 17 5.37 -0.42 -12.41
C LYS A 17 4.52 0.27 -13.49
N GLY A 18 3.67 -0.48 -14.19
CA GLY A 18 2.69 0.07 -15.12
C GLY A 18 3.26 0.53 -16.46
N LYS A 19 4.45 0.07 -16.83
CA LYS A 19 5.06 0.38 -18.13
C LYS A 19 4.51 -0.55 -19.21
N GLY A 20 4.32 -0.04 -20.42
CA GLY A 20 4.14 -0.86 -21.61
C GLY A 20 5.44 -1.52 -22.02
N LEU A 21 5.32 -2.73 -22.55
CA LEU A 21 6.38 -3.50 -23.18
C LEU A 21 6.09 -3.57 -24.68
N ALA A 22 7.09 -3.23 -25.47
CA ALA A 22 7.11 -3.46 -26.92
C ALA A 22 8.42 -4.13 -27.32
N ARG A 23 8.47 -4.64 -28.55
CA ARG A 23 9.70 -5.11 -29.18
C ARG A 23 10.08 -4.20 -30.33
N LEU A 24 11.37 -3.89 -30.38
CA LEU A 24 11.96 -3.14 -31.48
C LEU A 24 13.23 -3.89 -31.88
N GLU A 25 13.20 -4.47 -33.08
CA GLU A 25 14.25 -5.40 -33.53
C GLU A 25 14.42 -6.54 -32.49
N ASP A 26 15.63 -6.79 -32.02
CA ASP A 26 15.93 -7.84 -31.04
C ASP A 26 15.82 -7.39 -29.57
N LYS A 27 15.38 -6.14 -29.32
CA LYS A 27 15.35 -5.56 -27.96
C LYS A 27 13.94 -5.33 -27.44
N ILE A 28 13.80 -5.53 -26.14
CA ILE A 28 12.62 -5.11 -25.38
C ILE A 28 12.69 -3.62 -25.13
N VAL A 29 11.57 -2.91 -25.27
CA VAL A 29 11.44 -1.48 -25.00
C VAL A 29 10.38 -1.27 -23.93
N PHE A 30 10.74 -0.56 -22.86
CA PHE A 30 9.80 -0.15 -21.82
C PHE A 30 9.38 1.31 -22.03
N VAL A 31 8.07 1.53 -22.06
CA VAL A 31 7.46 2.83 -22.37
C VAL A 31 6.39 3.14 -21.32
N PRO A 32 6.48 4.24 -20.55
CA PRO A 32 5.41 4.63 -19.63
C PRO A 32 4.21 5.24 -20.39
N TYR A 33 3.03 5.21 -19.76
CA TYR A 33 1.80 5.88 -20.22
C TYR A 33 1.25 5.42 -21.59
N VAL A 34 1.53 4.17 -21.94
CA VAL A 34 0.96 3.45 -23.09
C VAL A 34 0.23 2.19 -22.63
N ILE A 35 -0.68 1.68 -23.45
CA ILE A 35 -1.60 0.57 -23.17
C ILE A 35 -1.41 -0.51 -24.25
N PRO A 36 -1.70 -1.81 -23.99
CA PRO A 36 -1.66 -2.84 -25.02
C PRO A 36 -2.57 -2.50 -26.20
N GLU A 37 -2.28 -3.09 -27.36
CA GLU A 37 -2.97 -2.86 -28.65
C GLU A 37 -2.67 -1.51 -29.30
N GLU A 38 -2.04 -0.58 -28.60
CA GLU A 38 -1.67 0.72 -29.16
C GLU A 38 -0.51 0.65 -30.12
N THR A 39 -0.54 1.54 -31.11
CA THR A 39 0.65 1.93 -31.86
C THR A 39 1.07 3.32 -31.40
N ALA A 40 2.32 3.45 -30.92
CA ALA A 40 2.84 4.69 -30.37
C ALA A 40 4.15 5.11 -31.05
N GLU A 41 4.31 6.42 -31.23
CA GLU A 41 5.62 7.01 -31.47
C GLU A 41 6.32 7.19 -30.12
N ILE A 42 7.55 6.71 -30.03
CA ILE A 42 8.37 6.73 -28.82
C ILE A 42 9.73 7.35 -29.10
N LYS A 43 10.32 7.99 -28.09
CA LYS A 43 11.67 8.53 -28.12
C LYS A 43 12.56 7.75 -27.19
N ILE A 44 13.63 7.15 -27.72
CA ILE A 44 14.59 6.37 -26.93
C ILE A 44 15.34 7.30 -25.97
N THR A 45 15.23 7.05 -24.67
CA THR A 45 15.87 7.85 -23.61
C THR A 45 17.06 7.13 -22.99
N GLY A 46 17.12 5.79 -23.08
CA GLY A 46 18.23 5.01 -22.54
C GLY A 46 18.41 3.68 -23.26
N ILE A 47 19.66 3.27 -23.43
CA ILE A 47 20.03 1.99 -24.02
C ILE A 47 20.74 1.17 -22.95
N LYS A 48 20.19 -0.02 -22.65
CA LYS A 48 20.83 -1.02 -21.79
C LYS A 48 21.21 -2.24 -22.63
N LYS A 49 21.91 -3.19 -21.99
CA LYS A 49 22.37 -4.42 -22.64
C LYS A 49 21.20 -5.16 -23.29
N ASP A 50 20.18 -5.48 -22.49
CA ASP A 50 19.07 -6.36 -22.89
C ASP A 50 17.76 -5.62 -23.20
N TYR A 51 17.67 -4.31 -22.91
CA TYR A 51 16.45 -3.53 -23.10
C TYR A 51 16.72 -2.06 -23.37
N LEU A 52 15.68 -1.36 -23.83
CA LEU A 52 15.64 0.08 -24.05
C LEU A 52 14.65 0.73 -23.10
N LEU A 53 14.93 1.98 -22.75
CA LEU A 53 14.00 2.88 -22.10
C LEU A 53 13.59 3.94 -23.11
N ALA A 54 12.29 4.21 -23.19
CA ALA A 54 11.76 5.24 -24.06
C ALA A 54 10.60 5.97 -23.38
N ASN A 55 10.35 7.19 -23.84
CA ASN A 55 9.15 7.94 -23.46
C ASN A 55 8.20 7.99 -24.66
N LYS A 56 6.89 7.93 -24.38
CA LYS A 56 5.85 8.18 -25.37
C LYS A 56 5.97 9.61 -25.90
N VAL A 57 5.94 9.76 -27.23
CA VAL A 57 5.84 11.05 -27.94
C VAL A 57 4.39 11.28 -28.35
N ALA A 58 3.79 10.32 -29.05
CA ALA A 58 2.40 10.38 -29.51
C ALA A 58 1.78 8.97 -29.55
N ILE A 59 0.47 8.91 -29.38
CA ILE A 59 -0.32 7.72 -29.69
C ILE A 59 -0.83 7.88 -31.12
N LEU A 60 -0.46 6.95 -32.01
CA LEU A 60 -0.82 6.99 -33.43
C LEU A 60 -2.11 6.20 -33.67
N ASP A 61 -2.26 5.07 -32.98
CA ASP A 61 -3.47 4.24 -33.00
C ASP A 61 -3.83 3.89 -31.56
N PRO A 62 -4.85 4.54 -30.96
CA PRO A 62 -5.22 4.34 -29.57
C PRO A 62 -6.01 3.04 -29.37
N SER A 63 -5.79 2.37 -28.25
CA SER A 63 -6.61 1.23 -27.82
C SER A 63 -8.02 1.70 -27.49
N SER A 64 -9.01 0.83 -27.70
CA SER A 64 -10.40 1.08 -27.28
C SER A 64 -10.57 1.30 -25.77
N PHE A 65 -9.57 0.89 -24.97
CA PHE A 65 -9.55 1.06 -23.52
C PHE A 65 -8.98 2.41 -23.06
N ARG A 66 -8.44 3.21 -24.01
CA ARG A 66 -7.83 4.48 -23.67
C ARG A 66 -8.91 5.51 -23.34
N VAL A 67 -8.77 6.12 -22.17
CA VAL A 67 -9.55 7.28 -21.74
C VAL A 67 -8.63 8.47 -21.46
N THR A 68 -9.21 9.66 -21.44
CA THR A 68 -8.49 10.87 -21.01
C THR A 68 -8.33 10.85 -19.49
N PRO A 69 -7.10 10.93 -18.94
CA PRO A 69 -6.88 11.04 -17.51
C PRO A 69 -7.60 12.26 -16.90
N LEU A 70 -8.26 12.08 -15.74
CA LEU A 70 -8.89 13.18 -15.02
C LEU A 70 -7.86 14.15 -14.43
N CYS A 71 -6.70 13.65 -14.01
CA CYS A 71 -5.67 14.47 -13.38
C CYS A 71 -4.82 15.22 -14.41
N PRO A 72 -4.75 16.56 -14.37
CA PRO A 72 -4.01 17.36 -15.36
C PRO A 72 -2.49 17.16 -15.29
N VAL A 73 -1.98 16.68 -14.15
CA VAL A 73 -0.55 16.39 -13.93
C VAL A 73 -0.24 14.89 -13.96
N PHE A 74 -1.15 14.06 -14.47
CA PHE A 74 -1.05 12.59 -14.47
C PHE A 74 0.30 12.07 -14.97
N GLU A 75 0.78 12.53 -16.13
CA GLU A 75 2.04 12.03 -16.72
C GLU A 75 3.30 12.60 -16.05
N GLN A 76 3.13 13.63 -15.21
CA GLN A 76 4.23 14.28 -14.47
C GLN A 76 4.36 13.71 -13.06
N CYS A 77 3.24 13.43 -12.38
CA CYS A 77 3.18 12.99 -11.00
C CYS A 77 3.46 11.48 -10.87
N GLY A 78 4.31 11.07 -9.92
CA GLY A 78 4.61 9.67 -9.66
C GLY A 78 3.52 8.86 -8.96
N GLY A 79 2.36 9.48 -8.67
CA GLY A 79 1.31 8.88 -7.85
C GLY A 79 0.44 7.85 -8.58
N CYS A 80 0.10 8.08 -9.85
CA CYS A 80 -0.77 7.21 -10.65
C CYS A 80 -0.06 6.77 -11.93
N GLN A 81 -0.40 5.60 -12.45
CA GLN A 81 0.21 5.08 -13.69
C GLN A 81 -0.80 4.78 -14.78
N TRP A 82 -2.09 4.59 -14.42
CA TRP A 82 -3.10 3.98 -15.30
C TRP A 82 -4.41 4.78 -15.44
N GLN A 83 -4.43 6.07 -15.10
CA GLN A 83 -5.65 6.89 -15.31
C GLN A 83 -6.06 7.01 -16.78
N MET A 84 -5.18 6.67 -17.72
CA MET A 84 -5.50 6.62 -19.15
C MET A 84 -6.20 5.32 -19.58
N ILE A 85 -6.44 4.39 -18.67
CA ILE A 85 -7.13 3.11 -18.94
C ILE A 85 -8.51 3.17 -18.28
N ASP A 86 -9.58 2.81 -19.00
CA ASP A 86 -10.89 2.66 -18.38
C ASP A 86 -10.87 1.63 -17.24
N TYR A 87 -11.71 1.84 -16.23
CA TYR A 87 -11.60 1.11 -14.97
C TYR A 87 -11.81 -0.42 -15.09
N PRO A 88 -12.82 -0.92 -15.83
CA PRO A 88 -12.94 -2.35 -16.10
C PRO A 88 -11.66 -2.98 -16.67
N ASN A 89 -11.02 -2.33 -17.63
CA ASN A 89 -9.80 -2.85 -18.24
C ASN A 89 -8.57 -2.75 -17.32
N GLN A 90 -8.52 -1.79 -16.38
CA GLN A 90 -7.49 -1.83 -15.33
C GLN A 90 -7.52 -3.16 -14.58
N MET A 91 -8.71 -3.68 -14.24
CA MET A 91 -8.85 -4.92 -13.48
C MET A 91 -8.36 -6.13 -14.25
N SER A 92 -8.77 -6.27 -15.51
CA SER A 92 -8.30 -7.34 -16.39
C SER A 92 -6.78 -7.32 -16.52
N LEU A 93 -6.19 -6.14 -16.74
CA LEU A 93 -4.74 -5.98 -16.89
C LEU A 93 -3.97 -6.27 -15.58
N LYS A 94 -4.53 -5.95 -14.41
CA LYS A 94 -3.94 -6.35 -13.11
C LYS A 94 -3.91 -7.87 -12.96
N VAL A 95 -4.98 -8.54 -13.35
CA VAL A 95 -5.06 -10.01 -13.33
C VAL A 95 -4.03 -10.62 -14.28
N ASP A 96 -3.86 -10.08 -15.48
CA ASP A 96 -2.86 -10.57 -16.43
C ASP A 96 -1.43 -10.39 -15.93
N LEU A 97 -1.11 -9.26 -15.28
CA LEU A 97 0.18 -9.06 -14.61
C LEU A 97 0.44 -10.09 -13.51
N LEU A 98 -0.59 -10.40 -12.72
CA LEU A 98 -0.51 -11.40 -11.66
C LEU A 98 -0.28 -12.79 -12.26
N LYS A 99 -1.07 -13.19 -13.26
CA LYS A 99 -0.91 -14.46 -14.00
C LYS A 99 0.50 -14.60 -14.54
N GLU A 100 1.00 -13.59 -15.24
CA GLU A 100 2.34 -13.63 -15.80
C GLU A 100 3.41 -13.76 -14.72
N SER A 101 3.27 -13.05 -13.60
CA SER A 101 4.24 -13.11 -12.51
C SER A 101 4.28 -14.51 -11.87
N LEU A 102 3.11 -15.08 -11.56
CA LEU A 102 2.99 -16.43 -11.00
C LEU A 102 3.55 -17.50 -11.95
N HIS A 103 3.23 -17.40 -13.24
CA HIS A 103 3.72 -18.34 -14.24
C HIS A 103 5.24 -18.20 -14.48
N ARG A 104 5.73 -16.99 -14.78
CA ARG A 104 7.12 -16.78 -15.20
C ARG A 104 8.11 -16.88 -14.04
N ILE A 105 7.80 -16.24 -12.91
CA ILE A 105 8.67 -16.18 -11.73
C ILE A 105 8.36 -17.35 -10.81
N GLY A 106 7.08 -17.51 -10.47
CA GLY A 106 6.60 -18.51 -9.51
C GLY A 106 6.69 -19.94 -10.01
N LYS A 107 6.64 -20.16 -11.32
CA LYS A 107 6.56 -21.49 -11.95
C LYS A 107 5.36 -22.28 -11.43
N ILE A 108 4.25 -21.56 -11.20
CA ILE A 108 2.98 -22.09 -10.70
C ILE A 108 1.83 -21.44 -11.47
N ASP A 109 0.71 -22.16 -11.57
CA ASP A 109 -0.50 -21.71 -12.25
C ASP A 109 -1.72 -21.96 -11.35
N PRO A 110 -1.87 -21.24 -10.22
CA PRO A 110 -2.99 -21.41 -9.30
C PRO A 110 -4.30 -20.88 -9.89
N GLU A 111 -5.42 -21.22 -9.26
CA GLU A 111 -6.71 -20.62 -9.59
C GLU A 111 -6.71 -19.14 -9.18
N ILE A 112 -6.90 -18.25 -10.15
CA ILE A 112 -7.05 -16.81 -9.88
C ILE A 112 -8.52 -16.45 -9.99
N LEU A 113 -9.08 -15.99 -8.87
CA LEU A 113 -10.47 -15.57 -8.81
C LEU A 113 -10.68 -14.21 -9.48
N PHE A 114 -11.95 -13.87 -9.70
CA PHE A 114 -12.32 -12.55 -10.18
C PHE A 114 -11.78 -11.43 -9.27
N PRO A 115 -11.19 -10.36 -9.85
CA PRO A 115 -10.65 -9.27 -9.07
C PRO A 115 -11.77 -8.56 -8.31
N VAL A 116 -11.50 -8.25 -7.04
CA VAL A 116 -12.39 -7.45 -6.20
C VAL A 116 -12.15 -5.97 -6.51
N PRO A 117 -13.10 -5.26 -7.14
CA PRO A 117 -12.92 -3.86 -7.48
C PRO A 117 -13.05 -2.98 -6.24
N SER A 118 -12.40 -1.82 -6.29
CA SER A 118 -12.72 -0.72 -5.40
C SER A 118 -14.11 -0.19 -5.74
N PRO A 119 -14.98 0.07 -4.74
CA PRO A 119 -16.28 0.70 -4.99
C PRO A 119 -16.13 2.07 -5.66
N HIS A 120 -15.06 2.80 -5.32
CA HIS A 120 -14.75 4.11 -5.84
C HIS A 120 -13.33 4.14 -6.43
N PRO A 121 -13.19 4.16 -7.76
CA PRO A 121 -11.87 4.24 -8.42
C PRO A 121 -11.12 5.55 -8.19
N PHE A 122 -11.78 6.54 -7.59
CA PHE A 122 -11.26 7.85 -7.22
C PHE A 122 -11.68 8.15 -5.78
N HIS A 123 -11.08 9.14 -5.13
CA HIS A 123 -11.43 9.62 -3.80
C HIS A 123 -11.32 8.60 -2.64
N TYR A 124 -10.76 7.43 -2.88
CA TYR A 124 -10.67 6.35 -1.92
C TYR A 124 -9.60 6.56 -0.84
N ARG A 125 -8.57 7.38 -1.11
CA ARG A 125 -7.35 7.46 -0.29
C ARG A 125 -7.55 8.36 0.93
N GLN A 126 -7.54 7.76 2.11
CA GLN A 126 -7.75 8.42 3.41
C GLN A 126 -6.45 8.72 4.18
N ARG A 127 -5.32 8.24 3.67
CA ARG A 127 -3.97 8.60 4.15
C ARG A 127 -3.09 8.98 2.97
N VAL A 128 -2.48 10.14 3.05
CA VAL A 128 -1.59 10.68 2.02
C VAL A 128 -0.32 11.25 2.64
N ARG A 129 0.78 11.13 1.91
CA ARG A 129 2.08 11.70 2.24
C ARG A 129 2.57 12.53 1.07
N PHE A 130 2.74 13.83 1.31
CA PHE A 130 3.27 14.81 0.39
C PHE A 130 4.74 15.10 0.67
N GLN A 131 5.45 15.42 -0.41
CA GLN A 131 6.78 16.01 -0.35
C GLN A 131 6.64 17.53 -0.35
N THR A 132 7.52 18.20 0.39
CA THR A 132 7.51 19.65 0.50
C THR A 132 8.86 20.24 0.11
N SER A 133 8.84 21.41 -0.53
CA SER A 133 10.03 22.18 -0.84
C SER A 133 9.67 23.65 -0.93
N TYR A 134 10.56 24.52 -0.51
CA TYR A 134 10.40 25.94 -0.73
C TYR A 134 11.12 26.38 -2.00
N GLN A 135 10.40 27.06 -2.89
CA GLN A 135 10.95 27.62 -4.13
C GLN A 135 10.30 28.99 -4.39
N SER A 136 11.12 29.98 -4.75
CA SER A 136 10.67 31.30 -5.23
C SER A 136 9.59 31.98 -4.36
N GLY A 137 9.75 31.97 -3.04
CA GLY A 137 8.81 32.65 -2.14
C GLY A 137 7.60 31.83 -1.70
N LYS A 138 7.46 30.58 -2.15
CA LYS A 138 6.29 29.73 -1.86
C LYS A 138 6.67 28.32 -1.44
N MET A 139 5.87 27.75 -0.55
CA MET A 139 5.90 26.34 -0.23
C MET A 139 5.24 25.56 -1.37
N ILE A 140 5.99 24.64 -1.96
CA ILE A 140 5.51 23.64 -2.90
C ILE A 140 5.16 22.39 -2.10
N ILE A 141 3.94 21.89 -2.29
CA ILE A 141 3.46 20.63 -1.75
C ILE A 141 3.05 19.76 -2.93
N GLY A 142 3.46 18.50 -2.93
CA GLY A 142 3.10 17.60 -4.01
C GLY A 142 3.74 16.23 -3.89
N PHE A 143 3.97 15.60 -5.04
CA PHE A 143 4.59 14.28 -5.13
C PHE A 143 5.82 14.33 -6.01
N PHE A 144 6.73 13.40 -5.83
CA PHE A 144 7.86 13.28 -6.74
C PHE A 144 7.41 12.90 -8.15
N ARG A 145 8.07 13.49 -9.15
CA ARG A 145 8.03 13.01 -10.54
C ARG A 145 8.55 11.56 -10.59
N PRO A 146 8.01 10.68 -11.47
CA PRO A 146 8.53 9.32 -11.61
C PRO A 146 10.05 9.30 -11.78
N GLU A 147 10.72 8.44 -11.01
CA GLU A 147 12.17 8.24 -11.08
C GLU A 147 13.01 9.52 -10.85
N SER A 148 12.47 10.52 -10.13
CA SER A 148 13.12 11.80 -9.83
C SER A 148 12.85 12.23 -8.38
N LYS A 149 13.62 13.20 -7.88
CA LYS A 149 13.36 13.91 -6.61
C LYS A 149 12.72 15.29 -6.82
N GLU A 150 12.43 15.64 -8.07
CA GLU A 150 11.68 16.85 -8.42
C GLU A 150 10.23 16.70 -7.95
N ILE A 151 9.72 17.73 -7.27
CA ILE A 151 8.34 17.73 -6.79
C ILE A 151 7.44 18.33 -7.86
N VAL A 152 6.40 17.60 -8.25
CA VAL A 152 5.28 18.10 -9.03
C VAL A 152 4.29 18.72 -8.06
N PRO A 153 4.06 20.05 -8.11
CA PRO A 153 3.09 20.71 -7.25
C PRO A 153 1.69 20.13 -7.46
N VAL A 154 0.96 19.89 -6.38
CA VAL A 154 -0.41 19.38 -6.43
C VAL A 154 -1.30 20.22 -5.53
N GLN A 155 -2.32 20.83 -6.13
CA GLN A 155 -3.39 21.53 -5.40
C GLN A 155 -4.60 20.63 -5.16
N HIS A 156 -4.82 19.65 -6.05
CA HIS A 156 -5.91 18.70 -5.98
C HIS A 156 -5.48 17.34 -6.52
N CYS A 157 -5.83 16.27 -5.83
CA CYS A 157 -5.54 14.90 -6.25
C CYS A 157 -6.82 14.05 -6.27
N PHE A 158 -7.18 13.55 -7.45
CA PHE A 158 -8.43 12.83 -7.68
C PHE A 158 -8.54 11.49 -6.94
N ILE A 159 -7.44 10.90 -6.49
CA ILE A 159 -7.49 9.66 -5.69
C ILE A 159 -7.61 9.93 -4.18
N ILE A 160 -7.37 11.17 -3.73
CA ILE A 160 -7.45 11.57 -2.32
C ILE A 160 -8.89 11.90 -1.96
N ASN A 161 -9.28 11.53 -0.73
CA ASN A 161 -10.57 11.88 -0.15
C ASN A 161 -10.84 13.41 -0.26
N PRO A 162 -12.04 13.87 -0.65
CA PRO A 162 -12.34 15.28 -0.86
C PRO A 162 -12.05 16.17 0.35
N LEU A 163 -12.33 15.70 1.57
CA LEU A 163 -12.05 16.44 2.81
C LEU A 163 -10.55 16.74 2.96
N LEU A 164 -9.69 15.79 2.61
CA LEU A 164 -8.23 15.97 2.65
C LEU A 164 -7.72 16.88 1.53
N ASN A 165 -8.39 16.90 0.36
CA ASN A 165 -8.08 17.88 -0.68
C ASN A 165 -8.45 19.31 -0.23
N SER A 166 -9.61 19.50 0.40
CA SER A 166 -10.00 20.80 0.97
C SER A 166 -9.04 21.24 2.08
N LEU A 167 -8.55 20.31 2.91
CA LEU A 167 -7.53 20.60 3.91
C LEU A 167 -6.22 21.04 3.25
N LEU A 168 -5.77 20.36 2.19
CA LEU A 168 -4.52 20.69 1.48
C LEU A 168 -4.49 22.15 1.02
N GLU A 169 -5.61 22.68 0.52
CA GLU A 169 -5.73 24.08 0.11
C GLU A 169 -5.49 25.03 1.29
N LYS A 170 -6.16 24.82 2.42
CA LYS A 170 -6.03 25.68 3.61
C LYS A 170 -4.66 25.57 4.26
N VAL A 171 -4.10 24.37 4.32
CA VAL A 171 -2.75 24.11 4.79
C VAL A 171 -1.72 24.83 3.92
N SER A 172 -1.89 24.82 2.59
CA SER A 172 -0.98 25.50 1.67
C SER A 172 -0.95 27.00 1.91
N LEU A 173 -2.10 27.63 2.17
CA LEU A 173 -2.19 29.05 2.53
C LEU A 173 -1.47 29.32 3.86
N HIS A 174 -1.82 28.57 4.90
CA HIS A 174 -1.22 28.73 6.23
C HIS A 174 0.31 28.57 6.24
N LEU A 175 0.82 27.61 5.45
CA LEU A 175 2.26 27.42 5.29
C LEU A 175 2.94 28.60 4.59
N ASN A 176 2.31 29.18 3.55
CA ASN A 176 2.88 30.32 2.82
C ASN A 176 2.96 31.59 3.68
N ASP A 177 2.06 31.74 4.66
CA ASP A 177 2.08 32.83 5.64
C ASP A 177 3.11 32.59 6.77
N SER A 178 3.83 31.46 6.73
CA SER A 178 4.70 30.97 7.80
C SER A 178 6.15 30.72 7.32
N PRO A 179 6.93 31.78 7.05
CA PRO A 179 8.27 31.67 6.47
C PRO A 179 9.27 30.87 7.32
N ASP A 180 9.05 30.80 8.63
CA ASP A 180 9.83 30.00 9.58
C ASP A 180 9.88 28.50 9.22
N LEU A 181 8.92 28.01 8.42
CA LEU A 181 8.80 26.60 8.04
C LEU A 181 9.46 26.25 6.70
N PHE A 182 9.83 27.25 5.89
CA PHE A 182 10.23 27.08 4.49
C PHE A 182 11.43 26.14 4.27
N GLN A 183 12.39 26.14 5.20
CA GLN A 183 13.63 25.37 5.06
C GLN A 183 13.70 24.13 5.95
N THR A 184 12.71 23.97 6.83
CA THR A 184 12.68 22.91 7.85
C THR A 184 11.74 21.78 7.44
N LEU A 185 10.58 22.08 6.85
CA LEU A 185 9.57 21.08 6.46
C LEU A 185 10.01 20.28 5.22
N LYS A 186 10.06 18.95 5.36
CA LYS A 186 10.47 18.00 4.32
C LYS A 186 9.33 17.17 3.74
N GLU A 187 8.44 16.73 4.61
CA GLU A 187 7.34 15.83 4.30
C GLU A 187 6.15 16.21 5.18
N MET A 188 4.96 16.11 4.62
CA MET A 188 3.71 16.29 5.35
C MET A 188 2.77 15.16 5.01
N SER A 189 2.08 14.60 6.00
CA SER A 189 1.07 13.56 5.80
C SER A 189 -0.24 13.94 6.45
N PHE A 190 -1.34 13.57 5.82
CA PHE A 190 -2.68 13.65 6.39
C PHE A 190 -3.25 12.25 6.56
N SER A 191 -3.87 12.01 7.71
CA SER A 191 -4.62 10.78 8.00
C SER A 191 -6.01 11.13 8.47
N LEU A 192 -7.03 10.53 7.86
CA LEU A 192 -8.45 10.78 8.14
C LEU A 192 -9.06 9.62 8.94
N ALA A 193 -9.66 9.92 10.08
CA ALA A 193 -10.48 9.01 10.87
C ALA A 193 -11.80 8.66 10.16
N ASP A 194 -12.40 7.53 10.52
CA ASP A 194 -13.74 7.17 10.04
C ASP A 194 -14.49 6.50 11.19
N PRO A 195 -15.73 6.90 11.48
CA PRO A 195 -16.54 7.93 10.80
C PRO A 195 -16.45 9.33 11.43
N SER A 196 -15.49 9.58 12.33
CA SER A 196 -15.46 10.84 13.07
C SER A 196 -15.02 12.06 12.25
N ASP A 197 -14.42 11.84 11.08
CA ASP A 197 -13.76 12.83 10.23
C ASP A 197 -12.63 13.61 10.94
N GLU A 198 -12.10 13.07 12.03
CA GLU A 198 -10.93 13.63 12.70
C GLU A 198 -9.68 13.47 11.83
N ILE A 199 -8.79 14.46 11.87
CA ILE A 199 -7.58 14.47 11.04
C ILE A 199 -6.34 14.56 11.91
N LEU A 200 -5.34 13.75 11.61
CA LEU A 200 -3.96 13.98 12.07
C LEU A 200 -3.13 14.53 10.93
N ILE A 201 -2.38 15.59 11.24
CA ILE A 201 -1.33 16.14 10.38
C ILE A 201 0.02 15.71 10.94
N GLU A 202 0.80 14.98 10.15
CA GLU A 202 2.15 14.57 10.52
C GLU A 202 3.16 15.35 9.67
N MET A 203 4.20 15.90 10.29
CA MET A 203 5.24 16.66 9.60
C MET A 203 6.60 16.08 9.91
N LYS A 204 7.43 15.89 8.89
CA LYS A 204 8.86 15.65 9.09
C LYS A 204 9.62 16.94 8.88
N MET A 205 10.38 17.35 9.89
CA MET A 205 11.11 18.62 9.87
C MET A 205 12.55 18.42 10.32
N LYS A 206 13.48 19.22 9.77
CA LYS A 206 14.88 19.24 10.24
C LYS A 206 14.98 19.74 11.68
N GLU A 207 14.19 20.76 12.00
CA GLU A 207 14.17 21.47 13.27
C GLU A 207 12.73 21.75 13.68
N PHE A 208 12.49 21.85 14.98
CA PHE A 208 11.19 22.28 15.48
C PHE A 208 10.99 23.78 15.19
N PRO A 209 9.75 24.21 14.90
CA PRO A 209 9.45 25.62 14.70
C PRO A 209 9.74 26.40 15.98
N LYS A 210 10.42 27.55 15.84
CA LYS A 210 10.67 28.47 16.96
C LYS A 210 9.38 29.09 17.46
N ASN A 211 8.51 29.50 16.54
CA ASN A 211 7.18 30.02 16.84
C ASN A 211 6.15 28.88 16.82
N GLU A 212 5.80 28.39 18.01
CA GLU A 212 4.78 27.35 18.17
C GLU A 212 3.37 27.80 17.79
N ALA A 213 3.08 29.11 17.77
CA ALA A 213 1.76 29.61 17.39
C ALA A 213 1.41 29.23 15.94
N ILE A 214 2.43 29.08 15.08
CA ILE A 214 2.26 28.60 13.71
C ILE A 214 1.68 27.17 13.71
N MET A 215 2.12 26.31 14.62
CA MET A 215 1.61 24.93 14.72
C MET A 215 0.20 24.88 15.31
N LYS A 216 -0.08 25.76 16.28
CA LYS A 216 -1.43 25.89 16.84
C LYS A 216 -2.44 26.38 15.80
N GLY A 217 -2.03 27.28 14.90
CA GLY A 217 -2.90 27.77 13.82
C GLY A 217 -3.41 26.68 12.86
N PHE A 218 -2.71 25.54 12.74
CA PHE A 218 -3.27 24.38 12.02
C PHE A 218 -4.50 23.81 12.72
N LEU A 219 -4.54 23.80 14.06
CA LEU A 219 -5.69 23.30 14.83
C LEU A 219 -6.92 24.20 14.69
N ASP A 220 -6.70 25.49 14.37
CA ASP A 220 -7.75 26.49 14.20
C ASP A 220 -8.35 26.51 12.77
N LEU A 221 -7.81 25.71 11.85
CA LEU A 221 -8.41 25.55 10.51
C LEU A 221 -9.82 24.95 10.64
N PRO A 222 -10.73 25.21 9.68
CA PRO A 222 -12.15 24.79 9.75
C PRO A 222 -12.34 23.28 9.47
N PHE A 223 -11.59 22.44 10.17
CA PHE A 223 -11.59 20.97 10.07
C PHE A 223 -11.43 20.38 11.47
N LYS A 224 -11.82 19.12 11.66
CA LYS A 224 -11.62 18.40 12.94
C LYS A 224 -10.18 17.91 13.09
N ILE A 225 -9.21 18.82 13.10
CA ILE A 225 -7.80 18.47 13.25
C ILE A 225 -7.56 18.12 14.71
N ARG A 226 -7.36 16.83 14.95
CA ARG A 226 -7.15 16.25 16.28
C ARG A 226 -5.75 16.55 16.80
N GLY A 227 -4.78 16.64 15.90
CA GLY A 227 -3.46 17.16 16.25
C GLY A 227 -2.46 17.25 15.10
N VAL A 228 -1.37 17.94 15.41
CA VAL A 228 -0.19 18.10 14.55
C VAL A 228 1.00 17.47 15.23
N VAL A 229 1.62 16.50 14.57
CA VAL A 229 2.79 15.77 15.08
C VAL A 229 4.00 16.07 14.22
N ILE A 230 5.01 16.70 14.83
CA ILE A 230 6.29 16.98 14.18
C ILE A 230 7.28 15.91 14.60
N THR A 231 7.90 15.25 13.63
CA THR A 231 9.00 14.28 13.84
C THR A 231 10.28 14.81 13.21
N ARG A 232 11.37 14.82 13.96
CA ARG A 232 12.71 15.17 13.45
C ARG A 232 13.47 13.93 12.97
N GLU A 233 14.59 14.15 12.28
CA GLU A 233 15.46 13.07 11.77
C GLU A 233 16.06 12.22 12.90
N ASP A 234 16.22 12.79 14.09
CA ASP A 234 16.66 12.10 15.31
C ASP A 234 15.52 11.32 16.01
N ASN A 235 14.33 11.23 15.38
CA ASN A 235 13.09 10.66 15.89
C ASN A 235 12.47 11.36 17.10
N ASN A 236 12.96 12.55 17.50
CA ASN A 236 12.28 13.35 18.51
C ASN A 236 10.95 13.87 17.95
N GLN A 237 9.90 13.74 18.76
CA GLN A 237 8.56 14.18 18.40
C GLN A 237 8.08 15.34 19.24
N LYS A 238 7.31 16.23 18.62
CA LYS A 238 6.55 17.29 19.28
C LYS A 238 5.12 17.24 18.80
N VAL A 239 4.18 17.30 19.74
CA VAL A 239 2.75 17.10 19.49
C VAL A 239 1.99 18.37 19.89
N PHE A 240 1.11 18.84 19.02
CA PHE A 240 0.14 19.89 19.30
C PHE A 240 -1.26 19.28 19.18
N GLY A 241 -2.05 19.32 20.25
CA GLY A 241 -3.29 18.55 20.36
C GLY A 241 -3.00 17.09 20.70
N GLU A 242 -3.54 16.15 19.93
CA GLU A 242 -3.39 14.71 20.11
C GLU A 242 -2.52 14.07 19.04
N SER A 243 -1.77 13.01 19.39
CA SER A 243 -0.98 12.24 18.42
C SER A 243 -1.70 10.99 17.90
N ARG A 244 -2.97 10.83 18.22
CA ARG A 244 -3.74 9.61 18.01
C ARG A 244 -5.22 9.89 17.82
N PHE A 245 -5.87 8.99 17.09
CA PHE A 245 -7.29 9.05 16.76
C PHE A 245 -7.85 7.63 16.65
N PHE A 246 -9.14 7.51 16.35
CA PHE A 246 -9.83 6.22 16.32
C PHE A 246 -10.55 5.98 15.00
N HIS A 247 -10.48 4.74 14.54
CA HIS A 247 -11.35 4.19 13.50
C HIS A 247 -12.40 3.29 14.13
N LEU A 248 -13.56 3.21 13.50
CA LEU A 248 -14.53 2.16 13.76
C LEU A 248 -14.49 1.15 12.61
N LEU A 249 -14.17 -0.10 12.93
CA LEU A 249 -14.15 -1.21 12.00
C LEU A 249 -15.37 -2.09 12.26
N LYS A 250 -16.30 -2.14 11.32
CA LYS A 250 -17.43 -3.08 11.39
C LYS A 250 -16.91 -4.51 11.26
N ASN A 251 -17.33 -5.41 12.15
CA ASN A 251 -16.98 -6.82 12.04
C ASN A 251 -17.71 -7.44 10.82
N PRO A 252 -17.00 -7.93 9.79
CA PRO A 252 -17.64 -8.57 8.63
C PRO A 252 -18.38 -9.88 8.95
N LEU A 253 -18.05 -10.54 10.06
CA LEU A 253 -18.67 -11.79 10.49
C LEU A 253 -19.88 -11.57 11.41
N ASN A 254 -19.99 -10.39 12.01
CA ASN A 254 -21.12 -10.00 12.85
C ASN A 254 -21.39 -8.50 12.70
N SER A 255 -22.39 -8.15 11.89
CA SER A 255 -22.67 -6.75 11.56
C SER A 255 -23.09 -5.87 12.74
N GLN A 256 -23.41 -6.44 13.91
CA GLN A 256 -23.73 -5.70 15.13
C GLN A 256 -22.49 -5.36 15.97
N GLU A 257 -21.36 -6.02 15.72
CA GLU A 257 -20.10 -5.75 16.43
C GLU A 257 -19.26 -4.73 15.65
N ILE A 258 -18.75 -3.74 16.37
CA ILE A 258 -17.88 -2.69 15.84
C ILE A 258 -16.63 -2.65 16.71
N PHE A 259 -15.47 -2.84 16.10
CA PHE A 259 -14.19 -2.66 16.76
C PHE A 259 -13.80 -1.20 16.74
N LYS A 260 -13.30 -0.71 17.87
CA LYS A 260 -12.67 0.60 17.96
C LYS A 260 -11.16 0.41 17.84
N ILE A 261 -10.53 1.04 16.85
CA ILE A 261 -9.12 0.88 16.54
C ILE A 261 -8.43 2.22 16.70
N ARG A 262 -7.59 2.35 17.73
CA ARG A 262 -6.67 3.47 17.91
C ARG A 262 -5.58 3.40 16.84
N ASN A 263 -5.27 4.55 16.26
CA ASN A 263 -4.17 4.76 15.34
C ASN A 263 -3.36 5.98 15.79
N SER A 264 -2.08 5.77 16.09
CA SER A 264 -1.13 6.83 16.43
C SER A 264 -0.44 7.38 15.19
N ALA A 265 0.07 8.60 15.27
CA ALA A 265 0.96 9.16 14.26
C ALA A 265 2.18 8.25 14.06
N GLY A 266 2.63 8.10 12.82
CA GLY A 266 3.70 7.19 12.43
C GLY A 266 3.28 5.73 12.25
N VAL A 267 2.07 5.33 12.68
CA VAL A 267 1.56 3.96 12.51
C VAL A 267 0.83 3.82 11.18
N PHE A 268 1.10 2.70 10.48
CA PHE A 268 0.49 2.40 9.19
C PHE A 268 -0.98 1.99 9.35
N SER A 269 -1.82 2.47 8.43
CA SER A 269 -3.17 1.99 8.21
C SER A 269 -3.49 1.94 6.72
N GLN A 270 -4.42 1.07 6.36
CA GLN A 270 -4.82 0.85 4.98
C GLN A 270 -5.42 2.12 4.37
N VAL A 271 -5.02 2.41 3.13
CA VAL A 271 -5.42 3.66 2.46
C VAL A 271 -6.83 3.60 1.89
N ASN A 272 -7.34 2.41 1.58
CA ASN A 272 -8.66 2.15 0.99
C ASN A 272 -9.44 1.19 1.91
N ARG A 273 -10.24 1.76 2.82
CA ARG A 273 -10.92 0.98 3.87
C ARG A 273 -11.97 0.02 3.33
N GLU A 274 -12.68 0.40 2.27
CA GLU A 274 -13.73 -0.43 1.70
C GLU A 274 -13.15 -1.70 1.06
N VAL A 275 -12.01 -1.58 0.38
CA VAL A 275 -11.32 -2.76 -0.18
C VAL A 275 -10.67 -3.59 0.93
N ASN A 276 -10.12 -2.95 1.97
CA ASN A 276 -9.62 -3.66 3.15
C ASN A 276 -10.70 -4.50 3.85
N LEU A 277 -11.93 -3.99 3.97
CA LEU A 277 -13.07 -4.74 4.50
C LEU A 277 -13.38 -5.98 3.64
N LYS A 278 -13.43 -5.82 2.31
CA LYS A 278 -13.64 -6.97 1.39
C LYS A 278 -12.50 -7.99 1.47
N LEU A 279 -11.27 -7.54 1.67
CA LEU A 279 -10.11 -8.42 1.88
C LEU A 279 -10.27 -9.23 3.17
N MET A 280 -10.66 -8.59 4.28
CA MET A 280 -10.99 -9.29 5.52
C MET A 280 -12.11 -10.30 5.32
N GLU A 281 -13.24 -9.89 4.75
CA GLU A 281 -14.38 -10.78 4.44
C GLU A 281 -13.93 -12.03 3.68
N THR A 282 -13.10 -11.83 2.65
CA THR A 282 -12.57 -12.93 1.84
C THR A 282 -11.65 -13.83 2.65
N LEU A 283 -10.71 -13.26 3.42
CA LEU A 283 -9.80 -14.03 4.27
C LEU A 283 -10.56 -14.92 5.25
N PHE A 284 -11.53 -14.37 5.99
CA PHE A 284 -12.28 -15.15 6.98
C PHE A 284 -13.23 -16.16 6.34
N SER A 285 -13.83 -15.82 5.19
CA SER A 285 -14.61 -16.77 4.39
C SER A 285 -13.75 -17.97 3.95
N TRP A 286 -12.48 -17.73 3.60
CA TRP A 286 -11.57 -18.79 3.17
C TRP A 286 -11.00 -19.59 4.32
N ALA A 287 -10.69 -18.91 5.42
CA ALA A 287 -10.10 -19.51 6.60
C ALA A 287 -11.07 -20.41 7.34
N GLN A 288 -12.38 -20.16 7.28
CA GLN A 288 -13.40 -21.00 7.93
C GLN A 288 -12.97 -21.42 9.34
N PHE A 289 -12.60 -20.44 10.17
CA PHE A 289 -12.13 -20.70 11.51
C PHE A 289 -13.18 -21.46 12.33
N SER A 290 -12.78 -22.55 12.97
CA SER A 290 -13.66 -23.31 13.87
C SER A 290 -13.62 -22.81 15.32
N GLY A 291 -12.77 -21.82 15.63
CA GLY A 291 -12.52 -21.34 16.99
C GLY A 291 -11.56 -22.22 17.80
N LYS A 292 -10.96 -23.25 17.18
CA LYS A 292 -10.03 -24.19 17.86
C LYS A 292 -8.57 -23.95 17.46
N GLU A 293 -8.37 -23.15 16.43
CA GLU A 293 -7.08 -22.93 15.82
C GLU A 293 -6.15 -22.11 16.72
N ARG A 294 -4.88 -22.47 16.68
CA ARG A 294 -3.76 -21.62 17.08
C ARG A 294 -3.28 -20.89 15.85
N ALA A 295 -3.42 -19.57 15.88
CA ALA A 295 -3.04 -18.71 14.78
C ALA A 295 -1.78 -17.91 15.12
N LEU A 296 -0.98 -17.63 14.09
CA LEU A 296 0.14 -16.70 14.13
C LEU A 296 -0.07 -15.65 13.04
N GLU A 297 -0.01 -14.38 13.40
CA GLU A 297 -0.04 -13.25 12.47
C GLU A 297 1.31 -12.55 12.51
N LEU A 298 1.93 -12.41 11.35
CA LEU A 298 3.16 -11.65 11.18
C LEU A 298 2.84 -10.28 10.58
N HIS A 299 3.54 -9.25 11.05
CA HIS A 299 3.33 -7.85 10.64
C HIS A 299 1.95 -7.31 11.03
N SER A 300 1.53 -7.59 12.27
CA SER A 300 0.17 -7.29 12.75
C SER A 300 -0.18 -5.80 12.80
N GLY A 301 0.82 -4.90 12.75
CA GLY A 301 0.63 -3.47 12.88
C GLY A 301 -0.13 -3.12 14.16
N GLN A 302 -1.12 -2.23 14.05
CA GLN A 302 -2.02 -1.85 15.15
C GLN A 302 -3.20 -2.80 15.37
N GLY A 303 -3.27 -3.89 14.60
CA GLY A 303 -4.34 -4.89 14.71
C GLY A 303 -5.42 -4.82 13.66
N ASN A 304 -5.07 -4.56 12.38
CA ASN A 304 -6.03 -4.54 11.28
C ASN A 304 -6.79 -5.86 11.16
N PHE A 305 -6.07 -7.00 11.11
CA PHE A 305 -6.67 -8.33 11.11
C PHE A 305 -6.72 -8.96 12.51
N THR A 306 -5.76 -8.60 13.38
CA THR A 306 -5.55 -9.20 14.70
C THR A 306 -6.82 -9.32 15.55
N LEU A 307 -7.66 -8.28 15.59
CA LEU A 307 -8.85 -8.29 16.42
C LEU A 307 -9.85 -9.38 15.98
N LEU A 308 -10.09 -9.47 14.67
CA LEU A 308 -10.95 -10.50 14.08
C LEU A 308 -10.34 -11.90 14.18
N LEU A 309 -9.02 -12.01 13.96
CA LEU A 309 -8.29 -13.28 14.05
C LEU A 309 -8.35 -13.83 15.48
N ALA A 310 -8.17 -12.97 16.48
CA ALA A 310 -8.24 -13.37 17.88
C ALA A 310 -9.66 -13.82 18.26
N LYS A 311 -10.70 -13.07 17.86
CA LYS A 311 -12.10 -13.48 18.10
C LYS A 311 -12.48 -14.79 17.42
N SER A 312 -11.85 -15.12 16.29
CA SER A 312 -12.18 -16.30 15.50
C SER A 312 -11.35 -17.54 15.85
N SER A 313 -10.30 -17.42 16.68
CA SER A 313 -9.37 -18.51 16.97
C SER A 313 -9.34 -18.86 18.47
N HIS A 314 -8.80 -20.03 18.81
CA HIS A 314 -8.59 -20.40 20.21
C HIS A 314 -7.53 -19.49 20.85
N HIS A 315 -6.42 -19.28 20.15
CA HIS A 315 -5.37 -18.37 20.57
C HIS A 315 -4.65 -17.77 19.36
N LEU A 316 -4.40 -16.46 19.41
CA LEU A 316 -3.60 -15.75 18.42
C LEU A 316 -2.28 -15.30 19.02
N THR A 317 -1.18 -15.47 18.28
CA THR A 317 0.05 -14.70 18.51
C THR A 317 0.21 -13.68 17.41
N ALA A 318 0.28 -12.40 17.77
CA ALA A 318 0.51 -11.29 16.85
C ALA A 318 1.95 -10.79 16.98
N VAL A 319 2.65 -10.63 15.85
CA VAL A 319 4.05 -10.24 15.78
C VAL A 319 4.20 -8.90 15.07
N GLU A 320 4.84 -7.96 15.74
CA GLU A 320 5.12 -6.63 15.21
C GLU A 320 6.48 -6.14 15.73
N GLU A 321 7.18 -5.32 14.95
CA GLU A 321 8.47 -4.74 15.35
C GLU A 321 8.38 -3.25 15.72
N ASN A 322 7.41 -2.52 15.16
CA ASN A 322 7.19 -1.11 15.41
C ASN A 322 6.62 -0.86 16.82
N PRO A 323 7.36 -0.17 17.71
CA PRO A 323 6.93 0.07 19.09
C PRO A 323 5.59 0.81 19.22
N LEU A 324 5.31 1.79 18.35
CA LEU A 324 4.08 2.57 18.39
C LEU A 324 2.88 1.73 17.95
N ALA A 325 3.05 0.93 16.89
CA ALA A 325 2.01 0.01 16.42
C ALA A 325 1.66 -1.03 17.49
N ILE A 326 2.65 -1.51 18.26
CA ILE A 326 2.44 -2.45 19.37
C ILE A 326 1.70 -1.82 20.54
N GLU A 327 2.01 -0.56 20.86
CA GLU A 327 1.27 0.18 21.88
C GLU A 327 -0.20 0.31 21.48
N ASP A 328 -0.46 0.68 20.23
CA ASP A 328 -1.82 0.73 19.67
C ASP A 328 -2.48 -0.64 19.66
N LEU A 329 -1.78 -1.69 19.22
CA LEU A 329 -2.33 -3.04 19.20
C LEU A 329 -2.73 -3.53 20.60
N LYS A 330 -1.88 -3.35 21.61
CA LYS A 330 -2.21 -3.71 22.99
C LYS A 330 -3.40 -2.94 23.51
N TYR A 331 -3.45 -1.63 23.24
CA TYR A 331 -4.59 -0.80 23.60
C TYR A 331 -5.87 -1.27 22.91
N ASN A 332 -5.79 -1.58 21.61
CA ASN A 332 -6.89 -2.05 20.78
C ASN A 332 -7.42 -3.40 21.28
N LEU A 333 -6.55 -4.35 21.63
CA LEU A 333 -6.96 -5.61 22.25
C LEU A 333 -7.71 -5.36 23.56
N GLN A 334 -7.22 -4.46 24.41
CA GLN A 334 -7.85 -4.14 25.69
C GLN A 334 -9.24 -3.51 25.51
N ILE A 335 -9.37 -2.45 24.70
CA ILE A 335 -10.66 -1.74 24.56
C ILE A 335 -11.73 -2.57 23.85
N ASN A 336 -11.32 -3.53 23.01
CA ASN A 336 -12.23 -4.47 22.35
C ASN A 336 -12.41 -5.78 23.14
N GLN A 337 -11.91 -5.83 24.38
CA GLN A 337 -12.08 -6.96 25.32
C GLN A 337 -11.57 -8.29 24.74
N ILE A 338 -10.42 -8.27 24.09
CA ILE A 338 -9.77 -9.45 23.52
C ILE A 338 -8.61 -9.87 24.43
N SER A 339 -8.75 -11.04 25.06
CA SER A 339 -7.79 -11.57 26.02
C SER A 339 -6.99 -12.78 25.49
N ASN A 340 -7.42 -13.41 24.41
CA ASN A 340 -6.81 -14.62 23.85
C ASN A 340 -5.72 -14.32 22.78
N CYS A 341 -5.11 -13.13 22.83
CA CYS A 341 -4.06 -12.73 21.90
C CYS A 341 -2.75 -12.38 22.64
N SER A 342 -1.66 -13.05 22.29
CA SER A 342 -0.30 -12.73 22.74
C SER A 342 0.39 -11.79 21.75
N VAL A 343 0.90 -10.65 22.22
CA VAL A 343 1.65 -9.69 21.36
C VAL A 343 3.16 -9.87 21.55
N ARG A 344 3.91 -10.01 20.45
CA ARG A 344 5.38 -10.14 20.45
C ARG A 344 6.03 -8.95 19.73
N LYS A 345 6.87 -8.20 20.46
CA LYS A 345 7.66 -7.07 19.95
C LYS A 345 8.99 -7.53 19.35
N GLU A 346 8.96 -8.16 18.19
CA GLU A 346 10.16 -8.75 17.59
C GLU A 346 10.02 -8.88 16.07
N LYS A 347 11.13 -9.10 15.38
CA LYS A 347 11.11 -9.46 13.95
C LYS A 347 10.43 -10.81 13.74
N SER A 348 9.62 -10.91 12.69
CA SER A 348 8.93 -12.14 12.25
C SER A 348 9.87 -13.37 12.22
N GLN A 349 11.06 -13.20 11.66
CA GLN A 349 12.10 -14.22 11.58
C GLN A 349 12.51 -14.78 12.97
N ALA A 350 12.65 -13.94 13.98
CA ALA A 350 13.06 -14.36 15.32
C ALA A 350 11.96 -15.16 16.02
N VAL A 351 10.70 -14.76 15.84
CA VAL A 351 9.55 -15.49 16.38
C VAL A 351 9.43 -16.87 15.72
N LEU A 352 9.51 -16.95 14.40
CA LEU A 352 9.43 -18.23 13.70
C LEU A 352 10.57 -19.18 14.08
N LYS A 353 11.81 -18.69 14.20
CA LYS A 353 12.94 -19.52 14.68
C LYS A 353 12.71 -20.10 16.07
N ARG A 354 12.07 -19.36 16.98
CA ARG A 354 11.71 -19.89 18.31
C ARG A 354 10.57 -20.88 18.22
N TRP A 355 9.56 -20.60 17.39
CA TRP A 355 8.43 -21.49 17.16
C TRP A 355 8.88 -22.86 16.63
N ASP A 356 9.79 -22.85 15.66
CA ASP A 356 10.43 -24.05 15.11
C ASP A 356 11.18 -24.85 16.18
N LYS A 357 11.85 -24.19 17.13
CA LYS A 357 12.55 -24.86 18.24
C LYS A 357 11.61 -25.51 19.25
N ILE A 358 10.52 -24.84 19.61
CA ILE A 358 9.56 -25.37 20.60
C ILE A 358 8.65 -26.46 20.00
N LYS A 359 8.63 -26.61 18.67
CA LYS A 359 7.80 -27.58 17.93
C LYS A 359 6.33 -27.56 18.34
N PHE A 360 5.84 -26.36 18.67
CA PHE A 360 4.46 -26.17 19.08
C PHE A 360 3.55 -26.13 17.84
N PRO A 361 2.41 -26.86 17.83
CA PRO A 361 1.53 -26.89 16.66
C PRO A 361 1.03 -25.50 16.25
N LEU A 362 1.07 -25.22 14.96
CA LEU A 362 0.58 -23.98 14.35
C LEU A 362 -0.44 -24.33 13.25
N ASP A 363 -1.70 -23.96 13.45
CA ASP A 363 -2.77 -24.36 12.54
C ASP A 363 -2.91 -23.39 11.36
N ILE A 364 -2.81 -22.08 11.65
CA ILE A 364 -2.98 -21.00 10.67
C ILE A 364 -1.85 -19.98 10.81
N LEU A 365 -1.23 -19.62 9.68
CA LEU A 365 -0.29 -18.50 9.57
C LEU A 365 -0.84 -17.41 8.65
N ILE A 366 -0.88 -16.16 9.12
CA ILE A 366 -1.21 -14.98 8.32
C ILE A 366 0.06 -14.18 8.06
N LEU A 367 0.29 -13.83 6.79
CA LEU A 367 1.44 -13.06 6.32
C LEU A 367 0.96 -11.79 5.62
N ASP A 368 1.37 -10.62 6.07
CA ASP A 368 1.20 -9.33 5.38
C ASP A 368 2.56 -8.57 5.33
N PRO A 369 3.56 -9.11 4.61
CA PRO A 369 4.91 -8.55 4.59
C PRO A 369 4.98 -7.22 3.82
N PRO A 370 6.07 -6.46 3.97
CA PRO A 370 6.34 -5.31 3.13
C PRO A 370 6.55 -5.71 1.66
N ARG A 371 6.69 -4.71 0.77
CA ARG A 371 6.80 -4.90 -0.71
C ARG A 371 7.91 -5.86 -1.12
N GLU A 372 8.97 -5.96 -0.34
CA GLU A 372 10.11 -6.85 -0.56
C GLU A 372 9.74 -8.34 -0.42
N GLY A 373 8.56 -8.67 0.12
CA GLY A 373 8.12 -10.02 0.45
C GLY A 373 8.77 -10.54 1.73
N ILE A 374 8.79 -11.86 1.89
CA ILE A 374 9.47 -12.53 3.03
C ILE A 374 10.91 -12.92 2.66
N ASP A 375 11.81 -12.82 3.62
CA ASP A 375 13.21 -13.22 3.42
C ASP A 375 13.36 -14.76 3.42
N GLY A 376 14.45 -15.26 2.84
CA GLY A 376 14.68 -16.70 2.69
C GLY A 376 14.70 -17.47 4.02
N SER A 377 15.17 -16.86 5.11
CA SER A 377 15.22 -17.54 6.41
C SER A 377 13.85 -17.60 7.10
N THR A 378 12.98 -16.63 6.80
CA THR A 378 11.55 -16.68 7.16
C THR A 378 10.87 -17.83 6.41
N ILE A 379 11.09 -17.95 5.09
CA ILE A 379 10.59 -19.08 4.28
C ILE A 379 11.06 -20.42 4.86
N ASP A 380 12.36 -20.57 5.13
CA ASP A 380 12.92 -21.80 5.67
C ASP A 380 12.29 -22.19 7.02
N SER A 381 12.00 -21.20 7.86
CA SER A 381 11.35 -21.45 9.16
C SER A 381 9.90 -21.88 8.98
N ILE A 382 9.16 -21.26 8.05
CA ILE A 382 7.79 -21.67 7.70
C ILE A 382 7.78 -23.12 7.22
N LEU A 383 8.68 -23.49 6.32
CA LEU A 383 8.77 -24.85 5.78
C LEU A 383 9.11 -25.90 6.85
N ARG A 384 9.89 -25.54 7.89
CA ARG A 384 10.20 -26.43 9.02
C ARG A 384 9.08 -26.52 10.06
N ILE A 385 8.36 -25.43 10.30
CA ILE A 385 7.20 -25.42 11.22
C ILE A 385 6.03 -26.19 10.60
N GLY A 386 5.83 -26.04 9.30
CA GLY A 386 4.72 -26.66 8.56
C GLY A 386 3.34 -26.24 9.06
N PRO A 387 2.97 -24.93 9.12
CA PRO A 387 1.58 -24.54 9.38
C PRO A 387 0.59 -25.27 8.48
N GLY A 388 -0.54 -25.73 9.01
CA GLY A 388 -1.53 -26.48 8.21
C GLY A 388 -2.14 -25.64 7.08
N ARG A 389 -2.50 -24.38 7.38
CA ARG A 389 -3.03 -23.40 6.42
C ARG A 389 -2.25 -22.09 6.52
N MET A 390 -2.06 -21.42 5.39
CA MET A 390 -1.47 -20.08 5.36
C MET A 390 -2.25 -19.15 4.44
N TYR A 391 -2.33 -17.89 4.83
CA TYR A 391 -2.93 -16.81 4.05
C TYR A 391 -1.88 -15.72 3.85
N TYR A 392 -1.44 -15.55 2.60
CA TYR A 392 -0.41 -14.60 2.21
C TYR A 392 -1.06 -13.41 1.52
N ILE A 393 -1.01 -12.25 2.16
CA ILE A 393 -1.40 -10.94 1.64
C ILE A 393 -0.18 -10.27 1.00
N SER A 394 -0.27 -9.80 -0.24
CA SER A 394 0.86 -9.13 -0.90
C SER A 394 0.42 -8.04 -1.86
N CYS A 395 1.13 -6.92 -1.83
CA CYS A 395 0.95 -5.77 -2.72
C CYS A 395 1.88 -5.77 -3.96
N ASP A 396 2.73 -6.80 -4.12
CA ASP A 396 3.64 -6.95 -5.25
C ASP A 396 3.59 -8.39 -5.83
N PRO A 397 3.08 -8.57 -7.07
CA PRO A 397 2.98 -9.88 -7.70
C PRO A 397 4.32 -10.60 -7.92
N ALA A 398 5.41 -9.85 -8.14
CA ALA A 398 6.70 -10.44 -8.48
C ALA A 398 7.38 -11.02 -7.24
N THR A 399 7.34 -10.32 -6.11
CA THR A 399 7.85 -10.84 -4.83
C THR A 399 6.95 -11.95 -4.29
N LEU A 400 5.62 -11.83 -4.43
CA LEU A 400 4.69 -12.95 -4.14
C LEU A 400 5.08 -14.19 -4.93
N ALA A 401 5.21 -14.07 -6.26
CA ALA A 401 5.55 -15.21 -7.11
C ALA A 401 6.91 -15.84 -6.74
N ARG A 402 7.93 -15.02 -6.44
CA ARG A 402 9.23 -15.49 -5.94
C ARG A 402 9.07 -16.36 -4.68
N ASP A 403 8.28 -15.91 -3.73
CA ASP A 403 8.11 -16.59 -2.44
C ASP A 403 7.29 -17.88 -2.61
N LEU A 404 6.19 -17.81 -3.38
CA LEU A 404 5.36 -18.97 -3.70
C LEU A 404 6.12 -20.06 -4.47
N LYS A 405 7.10 -19.71 -5.30
CA LYS A 405 7.99 -20.69 -5.95
C LYS A 405 8.66 -21.62 -4.93
N VAL A 406 9.08 -21.07 -3.79
CA VAL A 406 9.77 -21.83 -2.76
C VAL A 406 8.78 -22.53 -1.85
N LEU A 407 7.72 -21.84 -1.42
CA LEU A 407 6.67 -22.40 -0.56
C LEU A 407 5.93 -23.57 -1.23
N SER A 408 5.69 -23.50 -2.54
CA SER A 408 4.98 -24.53 -3.31
C SER A 408 5.66 -25.90 -3.33
N LYS A 409 6.91 -26.00 -2.84
CA LYS A 409 7.56 -27.30 -2.62
C LYS A 409 6.80 -28.14 -1.60
N SER A 410 6.43 -27.54 -0.46
CA SER A 410 5.71 -28.22 0.63
C SER A 410 4.23 -27.87 0.71
N TYR A 411 3.81 -26.81 0.02
CA TYR A 411 2.42 -26.34 0.04
C TYR A 411 1.75 -26.45 -1.32
N SER A 412 0.47 -26.81 -1.31
CA SER A 412 -0.43 -26.56 -2.44
C SER A 412 -0.84 -25.09 -2.41
N VAL A 413 -0.53 -24.36 -3.49
CA VAL A 413 -1.06 -23.01 -3.71
C VAL A 413 -2.46 -23.18 -4.27
N GLY A 414 -3.47 -22.82 -3.50
CA GLY A 414 -4.88 -23.01 -3.87
C GLY A 414 -5.35 -21.87 -4.77
N ARG A 415 -6.18 -21.01 -4.20
CA ARG A 415 -6.77 -19.85 -4.87
C ARG A 415 -6.02 -18.55 -4.55
N VAL A 416 -6.04 -17.63 -5.51
CA VAL A 416 -5.51 -16.27 -5.40
C VAL A 416 -6.61 -15.27 -5.74
N ALA A 417 -6.90 -14.33 -4.84
CA ALA A 417 -7.86 -13.25 -5.07
C ALA A 417 -7.11 -11.93 -5.22
N PRO A 418 -7.25 -11.25 -6.37
CA PRO A 418 -6.76 -9.89 -6.54
C PRO A 418 -7.76 -8.87 -5.96
N PHE A 419 -7.24 -7.83 -5.31
CA PHE A 419 -7.99 -6.72 -4.74
C PHE A 419 -7.42 -5.41 -5.28
N ASP A 420 -8.31 -4.56 -5.77
CA ASP A 420 -7.92 -3.25 -6.22
C ASP A 420 -7.83 -2.24 -5.07
N MET A 421 -6.84 -2.44 -4.20
CA MET A 421 -6.57 -1.52 -3.08
C MET A 421 -6.13 -0.13 -3.57
N PHE A 422 -5.57 -0.06 -4.78
CA PHE A 422 -5.00 1.15 -5.38
C PHE A 422 -5.45 1.37 -6.83
N PRO A 423 -6.74 1.72 -7.06
CA PRO A 423 -7.24 2.12 -8.37
C PRO A 423 -6.36 3.20 -9.02
N GLN A 424 -6.34 3.27 -10.36
CA GLN A 424 -5.54 4.23 -11.14
C GLN A 424 -4.01 4.03 -11.07
N THR A 425 -3.55 3.04 -10.32
CA THR A 425 -2.15 2.63 -10.21
C THR A 425 -1.96 1.23 -10.74
N ALA A 426 -0.71 0.87 -11.03
CA ALA A 426 -0.34 -0.49 -11.41
C ALA A 426 -0.26 -1.47 -10.22
N HIS A 427 -0.45 -1.00 -8.98
CA HIS A 427 -0.41 -1.85 -7.80
C HIS A 427 -1.65 -2.73 -7.72
N ILE A 428 -1.46 -3.95 -7.24
CA ILE A 428 -2.51 -4.93 -7.00
C ILE A 428 -2.24 -5.55 -5.63
N GLU A 429 -3.26 -5.58 -4.78
CA GLU A 429 -3.21 -6.31 -3.52
C GLU A 429 -3.72 -7.72 -3.80
N THR A 430 -3.18 -8.73 -3.13
CA THR A 430 -3.53 -10.12 -3.39
C THR A 430 -3.67 -10.88 -2.08
N LEU A 431 -4.62 -11.81 -2.03
CA LEU A 431 -4.72 -12.81 -0.98
C LEU A 431 -4.52 -14.20 -1.60
N THR A 432 -3.55 -14.95 -1.10
CA THR A 432 -3.24 -16.30 -1.57
C THR A 432 -3.46 -17.32 -0.45
N GLU A 433 -4.23 -18.37 -0.73
CA GLU A 433 -4.38 -19.53 0.16
C GLU A 433 -3.30 -20.58 -0.12
N LEU A 434 -2.61 -21.03 0.93
CA LEU A 434 -1.70 -22.16 0.87
C LEU A 434 -2.14 -23.23 1.87
N ARG A 435 -2.08 -24.49 1.46
CA ARG A 435 -2.36 -25.65 2.32
C ARG A 435 -1.18 -26.60 2.32
N LEU A 436 -0.77 -27.08 3.49
CA LEU A 436 0.32 -28.04 3.58
C LEU A 436 -0.05 -29.31 2.78
N LYS A 437 0.86 -29.82 1.97
CA LYS A 437 0.63 -31.07 1.23
C LYS A 437 0.58 -32.23 2.23
N ALA A 438 -0.32 -33.17 1.96
CA ALA A 438 -0.43 -34.42 2.72
C ALA A 438 0.81 -35.30 2.56
#